data_AF-A0A2A9N9B4-F1
#
_entry.id   AF-A0A2A9N9B4-F1
#
_cell.length_a   1.000
_cell.length_b   1.000
_cell.length_c   1.000
_cell.angle_alpha   90.00
_cell.angle_beta   90.00
_cell.angle_gamma   90.00
#
_symmetry.space_group_name_H-M   'P 1'
#
loop_
_entity.id
_entity.type
_entity.pdbx_description
1 polymer ?
#
loop_
_entity_poly.entity_id
_entity_poly.type
_entity_poly.pdbx_seq_one_letter_code
_entity_poly.pdbx_strand_id
1 'polypeptide(L)'
;KQATAIQEIMTIKQGNKPGKEHVQLFKQCYMHSGFGETAGIHKFKCLLNSPLLDKLMAVPELPTALEKWYDLTVRLDRQWRQAIAEKKTFTAKSGKGETGTNTLPPVLPAGNNWQNCDPNTMDIDHNRAEKRCFNCSQIGHFARNC
;
A
#
# COMPACT_ATOMS: atom_id res chain seq x y z
N LYS A 1 10.75 -41.44 3.42
CA LYS A 1 10.46 -40.34 2.46
C LYS A 1 9.96 -39.07 3.19
N GLN A 2 10.66 -38.59 4.22
CA GLN A 2 10.28 -37.36 4.95
C GLN A 2 11.07 -36.13 4.48
N ALA A 3 12.30 -36.33 4.02
CA ALA A 3 13.19 -35.26 3.58
C ALA A 3 12.64 -34.43 2.40
N THR A 4 11.87 -35.05 1.49
CA THR A 4 11.37 -34.40 0.27
C THR A 4 10.29 -33.37 0.56
N ALA A 5 9.32 -33.70 1.43
CA ALA A 5 8.28 -32.75 1.85
C ALA A 5 8.86 -31.56 2.64
N ILE A 6 9.93 -31.78 3.41
CA ILE A 6 10.60 -30.73 4.18
C ILE A 6 11.38 -29.76 3.28
N GLN A 7 11.98 -30.24 2.20
CA GLN A 7 12.63 -29.38 1.21
C GLN A 7 11.61 -28.56 0.40
N GLU A 8 10.45 -29.14 0.08
CA GLU A 8 9.34 -28.41 -0.53
C GLU A 8 8.77 -27.32 0.39
N ILE A 9 8.75 -27.54 1.72
CA ILE A 9 8.44 -26.49 2.70
C ILE A 9 9.44 -25.33 2.62
N MET A 10 10.75 -25.61 2.44
CA MET A 10 11.79 -24.57 2.38
C MET A 10 11.73 -23.73 1.10
N THR A 11 11.15 -24.24 0.02
CA THR A 11 10.99 -23.48 -1.23
C THR A 11 9.76 -22.58 -1.23
N ILE A 12 8.77 -22.83 -0.35
CA ILE A 12 7.60 -21.96 -0.16
C ILE A 12 7.95 -20.83 0.82
N LYS A 13 8.81 -19.91 0.38
CA LYS A 13 8.94 -18.61 1.07
C LYS A 13 7.60 -17.87 0.99
N GLN A 14 7.24 -17.14 2.05
CA GLN A 14 6.01 -16.35 2.07
C GLN A 14 5.90 -15.40 0.85
N GLY A 15 7.00 -14.76 0.45
CA GLY A 15 7.04 -13.95 -0.78
C GLY A 15 5.96 -12.87 -0.78
N ASN A 16 5.18 -12.75 -1.85
CA ASN A 16 4.03 -11.83 -1.90
C ASN A 16 2.70 -12.47 -1.48
N LYS A 17 2.71 -13.73 -1.00
CA LYS A 17 1.50 -14.43 -0.60
C LYS A 17 0.96 -13.88 0.73
N PRO A 18 -0.37 -13.83 0.91
CA PRO A 18 -0.96 -13.44 2.18
C PRO A 18 -0.56 -14.40 3.29
N GLY A 19 -0.37 -13.88 4.49
CA GLY A 19 0.04 -14.66 5.67
C GLY A 19 -0.90 -15.84 5.93
N LYS A 20 -2.20 -15.69 5.64
CA LYS A 20 -3.20 -16.77 5.77
C LYS A 20 -2.92 -17.95 4.85
N GLU A 21 -2.60 -17.70 3.59
CA GLU A 21 -2.29 -18.74 2.61
C GLU A 21 -0.97 -19.44 2.98
N HIS A 22 0.03 -18.66 3.42
CA HIS A 22 1.29 -19.21 3.89
C HIS A 22 1.12 -20.14 5.10
N VAL A 23 0.30 -19.72 6.09
CA VAL A 23 -0.05 -20.55 7.25
C VAL A 23 -0.72 -21.85 6.84
N GLN A 24 -1.65 -21.81 5.88
CA GLN A 24 -2.39 -23.01 5.47
C GLN A 24 -1.48 -24.03 4.77
N LEU A 25 -0.59 -23.58 3.89
CA LEU A 25 0.42 -24.42 3.25
C LEU A 25 1.36 -25.02 4.30
N PHE A 26 1.81 -24.21 5.26
CA PHE A 26 2.66 -24.70 6.34
C PHE A 26 1.95 -25.74 7.20
N LYS A 27 0.68 -25.51 7.59
CA LYS A 27 -0.13 -26.48 8.36
C LYS A 27 -0.22 -27.82 7.63
N GLN A 28 -0.53 -27.80 6.33
CA GLN A 28 -0.61 -29.01 5.51
C GLN A 28 0.70 -29.80 5.55
N CYS A 29 1.83 -29.13 5.32
CA CYS A 29 3.12 -29.82 5.32
C CYS A 29 3.59 -30.24 6.73
N TYR A 30 3.25 -29.47 7.76
CA TYR A 30 3.55 -29.77 9.16
C TYR A 30 2.85 -31.05 9.63
N MET A 31 1.59 -31.24 9.25
CA MET A 31 0.84 -32.47 9.57
C MET A 31 1.51 -33.74 9.00
N HIS A 32 2.19 -33.64 7.86
CA HIS A 32 2.88 -34.77 7.24
C HIS A 32 4.31 -35.01 7.75
N SER A 33 4.87 -34.10 8.55
CA SER A 33 6.28 -34.15 8.95
C SER A 33 6.52 -34.54 10.40
N GLY A 34 5.51 -34.49 11.27
CA GLY A 34 5.59 -35.02 12.64
C GLY A 34 6.58 -34.29 13.55
N PHE A 35 6.88 -33.02 13.26
CA PHE A 35 7.79 -32.21 14.07
C PHE A 35 7.19 -31.89 15.45
N GLY A 36 8.07 -31.70 16.44
CA GLY A 36 7.70 -31.08 17.71
C GLY A 36 7.45 -29.58 17.55
N GLU A 37 6.67 -29.02 18.47
CA GLU A 37 6.17 -27.64 18.39
C GLU A 37 7.30 -26.60 18.30
N THR A 38 8.36 -26.75 19.08
CA THR A 38 9.54 -25.87 19.05
C THR A 38 10.24 -25.87 17.69
N ALA A 39 10.39 -27.05 17.07
CA ALA A 39 10.99 -27.19 15.74
C ALA A 39 10.06 -26.61 14.66
N GLY A 40 8.74 -26.79 14.81
CA GLY A 40 7.73 -26.17 13.99
C GLY A 40 7.80 -24.64 14.01
N ILE A 41 7.89 -24.04 15.20
CA ILE A 41 8.01 -22.59 15.38
C ILE A 41 9.28 -22.06 14.73
N HIS A 42 10.42 -22.71 14.97
CA HIS A 42 11.69 -22.31 14.36
C HIS A 42 11.60 -22.36 12.83
N LYS A 43 11.05 -23.45 12.28
CA LYS A 43 10.88 -23.60 10.84
C LYS A 43 9.94 -22.55 10.26
N PHE A 44 8.83 -22.30 10.93
CA PHE A 44 7.85 -21.30 10.52
C PHE A 44 8.47 -19.90 10.45
N LYS A 45 9.24 -19.49 11.47
CA LYS A 45 9.99 -18.21 11.48
C LYS A 45 10.89 -18.06 10.26
N CYS A 46 11.63 -19.10 9.88
CA CYS A 46 12.54 -19.06 8.73
C CYS A 46 11.83 -18.88 7.38
N LEU A 47 10.54 -19.18 7.29
CA LEU A 47 9.76 -19.11 6.04
C LEU A 47 9.02 -17.79 5.85
N LEU A 48 8.86 -17.02 6.93
CA LEU A 48 8.27 -15.69 6.91
C LEU A 48 9.20 -14.68 6.22
N ASN A 49 8.61 -13.64 5.64
CA ASN A 49 9.39 -12.53 5.11
C ASN A 49 10.05 -11.73 6.24
N SER A 50 11.27 -11.22 6.00
CA SER A 50 12.04 -10.49 7.02
C SER A 50 11.26 -9.35 7.70
N PRO A 51 10.54 -8.46 6.99
CA PRO A 51 9.81 -7.38 7.65
C PRO A 51 8.67 -7.85 8.55
N LEU A 52 8.07 -9.00 8.24
CA LEU A 52 7.00 -9.58 9.05
C LEU A 52 7.58 -10.29 10.27
N LEU A 53 8.71 -11.00 10.08
CA LEU A 53 9.47 -11.60 11.17
C LEU A 53 9.98 -10.54 12.16
N ASP A 54 10.54 -9.44 11.69
CA ASP A 54 11.05 -8.36 12.54
C ASP A 54 9.94 -7.78 13.43
N LYS A 55 8.76 -7.51 12.84
CA LYS A 55 7.59 -7.04 13.60
C LYS A 55 7.09 -8.07 14.61
N LEU A 56 7.18 -9.34 14.26
CA LEU A 56 6.75 -10.44 15.11
C LEU A 56 7.71 -10.65 16.29
N MET A 57 9.02 -10.45 16.07
CA MET A 57 10.05 -10.48 17.11
C MET A 57 10.00 -9.27 18.05
N ALA A 58 9.38 -8.16 17.62
CA ALA A 58 9.15 -6.98 18.45
C ALA A 58 7.92 -7.09 19.37
N VAL A 59 7.15 -8.19 19.30
CA VAL A 59 6.02 -8.42 20.20
C VAL A 59 6.56 -8.78 21.60
N PRO A 60 6.16 -8.06 22.66
CA PRO A 60 6.73 -8.23 24.01
C PRO A 60 6.43 -9.60 24.63
N GLU A 61 5.32 -10.23 24.25
CA GLU A 61 4.97 -11.59 24.66
C GLU A 61 5.02 -12.53 23.44
N LEU A 62 6.17 -13.17 23.25
CA LEU A 62 6.34 -14.13 22.17
C LEU A 62 5.56 -15.41 22.48
N PRO A 63 4.74 -15.90 21.54
CA PRO A 63 4.01 -17.13 21.78
C PRO A 63 4.95 -18.33 21.91
N THR A 64 4.56 -19.27 22.76
CA THR A 64 5.21 -20.59 22.89
C THR A 64 4.49 -21.67 22.08
N ALA A 65 3.24 -21.40 21.67
CA ALA A 65 2.42 -22.32 20.91
C ALA A 65 2.40 -21.96 19.42
N LEU A 66 2.57 -22.95 18.55
CA LEU A 66 2.65 -22.78 17.11
C LEU A 66 1.36 -22.20 16.52
N GLU A 67 0.20 -22.55 17.08
CA GLU A 67 -1.09 -22.00 16.65
C GLU A 67 -1.16 -20.48 16.86
N LYS A 68 -0.60 -19.99 17.96
CA LYS A 68 -0.54 -18.55 18.25
C LYS A 68 0.41 -17.80 17.31
N TRP A 69 1.47 -18.46 16.84
CA TRP A 69 2.35 -17.90 15.80
C TRP A 69 1.57 -17.69 14.49
N TYR A 70 0.67 -18.60 14.14
CA TYR A 70 -0.17 -18.46 12.95
C TYR A 70 -1.10 -17.25 13.04
N ASP A 71 -1.84 -17.13 14.15
CA ASP A 71 -2.78 -16.03 14.38
C ASP A 71 -2.10 -14.66 14.30
N LEU A 72 -0.95 -14.52 14.98
CA LEU A 72 -0.19 -13.26 14.96
C LEU A 72 0.32 -12.91 13.56
N THR A 73 0.82 -13.90 12.83
CA THR A 73 1.31 -13.70 11.46
C THR A 73 0.20 -13.21 10.54
N VAL A 74 -0.99 -13.83 10.59
CA VAL A 74 -2.15 -13.42 9.78
C VAL A 74 -2.58 -12.00 10.15
N ARG A 75 -2.63 -11.68 11.44
CA ARG A 75 -3.03 -10.35 11.93
C ARG A 75 -2.07 -9.27 11.45
N LEU A 76 -0.77 -9.48 11.64
CA LEU A 76 0.26 -8.51 11.25
C LEU A 76 0.35 -8.33 9.73
N ASP A 77 0.26 -9.40 8.95
CA ASP A 77 0.26 -9.31 7.48
C ASP A 77 -0.96 -8.51 6.98
N ARG A 78 -2.15 -8.76 7.55
CA ARG A 78 -3.35 -7.99 7.23
C ARG A 78 -3.18 -6.50 7.54
N GLN A 79 -2.67 -6.17 8.73
CA GLN A 79 -2.41 -4.79 9.13
C GLN A 79 -1.39 -4.11 8.21
N TRP A 80 -0.33 -4.82 7.83
CA TRP A 80 0.69 -4.30 6.93
C TRP A 80 0.13 -4.01 5.53
N ARG A 81 -0.66 -4.92 4.97
CA ARG A 81 -1.33 -4.71 3.68
C ARG A 81 -2.34 -3.57 3.73
N GLN A 82 -3.09 -3.45 4.83
CA GLN A 82 -4.00 -2.33 5.03
C GLN A 82 -3.26 -0.99 5.12
N ALA A 83 -2.16 -0.92 5.89
CA ALA A 83 -1.34 0.29 5.98
C ALA A 83 -0.72 0.68 4.62
N ILE A 84 -0.30 -0.30 3.80
CA ILE A 84 0.16 -0.04 2.43
C ILE A 84 -0.98 0.52 1.57
N ALA A 85 -2.19 -0.05 1.65
CA ALA A 85 -3.34 0.42 0.90
C ALA A 85 -3.74 1.84 1.29
N GLU A 86 -3.78 2.13 2.60
CA GLU A 86 -4.05 3.48 3.12
C GLU A 86 -2.97 4.47 2.70
N LYS A 87 -1.68 4.11 2.79
CA LYS A 87 -0.59 4.97 2.29
C LYS A 87 -0.78 5.34 0.81
N LYS A 88 -1.19 4.40 -0.03
CA LYS A 88 -1.47 4.66 -1.45
C LYS A 88 -2.64 5.63 -1.63
N THR A 89 -3.71 5.54 -0.83
CA THR A 89 -4.84 6.47 -0.94
C THR A 89 -4.51 7.89 -0.46
N PHE A 90 -3.66 8.02 0.57
CA PHE A 90 -3.15 9.32 1.02
C PHE A 90 -2.21 9.98 0.01
N THR A 91 -1.30 9.21 -0.60
CA THR A 91 -0.42 9.73 -1.66
C THR A 91 -1.18 10.09 -2.94
N ALA A 92 -2.21 9.32 -3.31
CA ALA A 92 -3.07 9.65 -4.46
C ALA A 92 -3.87 10.95 -4.26
N LYS A 93 -4.30 11.26 -3.03
CA LYS A 93 -4.94 12.54 -2.69
C LYS A 93 -3.98 13.73 -2.62
N SER A 94 -2.68 13.47 -2.41
CA SER A 94 -1.64 14.51 -2.37
C SER A 94 -1.08 14.87 -3.75
N GLY A 95 -1.44 14.13 -4.81
CA GLY A 95 -0.89 14.26 -6.15
C GLY A 95 -1.91 14.74 -7.17
N LYS A 96 -2.56 15.89 -6.97
CA LYS A 96 -3.20 16.64 -8.06
C LYS A 96 -2.29 17.78 -8.50
N GLY A 97 -1.23 17.39 -9.21
CA GLY A 97 -0.35 18.25 -9.98
C GLY A 97 -0.14 17.57 -11.33
N GLU A 98 -1.18 17.61 -12.17
CA GLU A 98 -1.19 17.04 -13.51
C GLU A 98 -0.20 17.81 -14.40
N THR A 99 1.03 17.30 -14.51
CA THR A 99 1.97 17.71 -15.55
C THR A 99 1.72 16.82 -16.77
N GLY A 100 1.16 17.42 -17.81
CA GLY A 100 0.84 16.77 -19.08
C GLY A 100 2.07 16.24 -19.80
N THR A 101 1.89 15.09 -20.47
CA THR A 101 2.77 14.67 -21.56
C THR A 101 1.89 14.29 -22.74
N ASN A 102 2.18 14.94 -23.87
CA ASN A 102 1.43 14.94 -25.11
C ASN A 102 1.39 13.56 -25.78
N THR A 103 0.20 13.06 -26.09
CA THR A 103 -0.08 12.24 -27.29
C THR A 103 -1.59 12.31 -27.59
N LEU A 104 -1.96 12.77 -28.79
CA LEU A 104 -3.30 12.78 -29.39
C LEU A 104 -3.18 12.17 -30.81
N PRO A 105 -4.26 11.78 -31.53
CA PRO A 105 -5.59 11.23 -31.13
C PRO A 105 -6.01 10.05 -32.10
N PRO A 106 -7.28 9.55 -32.21
CA PRO A 106 -8.47 10.29 -32.70
C PRO A 106 -9.85 9.97 -32.03
N VAL A 107 -10.63 11.05 -31.82
CA VAL A 107 -12.06 11.28 -32.16
C VAL A 107 -13.19 10.44 -31.49
N LEU A 108 -14.04 11.09 -30.67
CA LEU A 108 -15.48 11.38 -30.90
C LEU A 108 -16.10 12.19 -29.71
N PRO A 109 -17.25 12.89 -29.88
CA PRO A 109 -17.50 14.20 -29.27
C PRO A 109 -18.63 14.25 -28.21
N ALA A 110 -18.66 15.40 -27.54
CA ALA A 110 -19.81 16.05 -26.86
C ALA A 110 -20.19 15.58 -25.44
N GLY A 111 -20.08 16.52 -24.50
CA GLY A 111 -20.55 16.45 -23.11
C GLY A 111 -19.81 17.51 -22.29
N ASN A 112 -20.23 18.77 -22.35
CA ASN A 112 -21.18 19.44 -21.46
C ASN A 112 -20.55 20.05 -20.18
N ASN A 113 -20.52 21.39 -20.22
CA ASN A 113 -20.78 22.31 -19.11
C ASN A 113 -19.79 22.31 -17.92
N TRP A 114 -18.67 23.01 -18.12
CA TRP A 114 -17.89 23.62 -17.02
C TRP A 114 -18.63 24.79 -16.40
N GLN A 115 -19.70 24.50 -15.66
CA GLN A 115 -20.31 25.43 -14.73
C GLN A 115 -20.72 24.64 -13.49
N ASN A 116 -19.74 24.38 -12.64
CA ASN A 116 -20.02 24.18 -11.23
C ASN A 116 -18.97 24.95 -10.42
N CYS A 117 -18.89 26.26 -10.69
CA CYS A 117 -18.27 27.18 -9.76
C CYS A 117 -19.31 27.44 -8.67
N ASP A 118 -18.99 26.95 -7.48
CA ASP A 118 -19.69 27.24 -6.24
C ASP A 118 -19.84 28.79 -6.11
N PRO A 119 -21.07 29.32 -6.04
CA PRO A 119 -21.32 30.76 -5.97
C PRO A 119 -20.88 31.42 -4.66
N ASN A 120 -20.36 30.66 -3.68
CA ASN A 120 -19.85 31.18 -2.41
C ASN A 120 -18.33 31.10 -2.25
N THR A 121 -17.56 30.72 -3.28
CA THR A 121 -16.10 30.81 -3.20
C THR A 121 -15.62 32.21 -3.58
N MET A 122 -15.10 32.96 -2.60
CA MET A 122 -14.43 34.24 -2.82
C MET A 122 -13.24 34.02 -3.78
N ASP A 123 -13.38 34.48 -5.03
CA ASP A 123 -12.42 34.29 -6.12
C ASP A 123 -11.17 35.17 -5.96
N ILE A 124 -10.27 34.76 -5.06
CA ILE A 124 -8.97 35.41 -4.83
C ILE A 124 -7.87 34.77 -5.70
N ASP A 125 -8.03 33.49 -6.09
CA ASP A 125 -6.99 32.73 -6.79
C ASP A 125 -7.05 32.81 -8.32
N HIS A 126 -8.16 33.23 -8.94
CA HIS A 126 -8.23 33.39 -10.41
C HIS A 126 -7.28 34.48 -10.93
N ASN A 127 -7.16 35.61 -10.20
CA ASN A 127 -6.21 36.67 -10.55
C ASN A 127 -4.74 36.18 -10.51
N ARG A 128 -4.43 35.21 -9.64
CA ARG A 128 -3.09 34.63 -9.52
C ARG A 128 -2.77 33.68 -10.67
N ALA A 129 -3.77 32.94 -11.14
CA ALA A 129 -3.64 32.08 -12.31
C ALA A 129 -3.41 32.88 -13.60
N GLU A 130 -3.98 34.08 -13.71
CA GLU A 130 -3.99 34.87 -14.96
C GLU A 130 -2.97 36.01 -15.05
N LYS A 131 -2.03 36.16 -14.11
CA LYS A 131 -0.99 37.24 -14.12
C LYS A 131 -1.55 38.63 -14.45
N ARG A 132 -2.73 38.94 -13.90
CA ARG A 132 -3.37 40.25 -14.01
C ARG A 132 -2.79 41.22 -12.98
N CYS A 133 -2.73 42.49 -13.35
CA CYS A 133 -2.37 43.55 -12.44
C CYS A 133 -3.42 43.70 -11.34
N PHE A 134 -3.00 43.71 -10.07
CA PHE A 134 -3.92 43.83 -8.93
C PHE A 134 -4.58 45.21 -8.80
N ASN A 135 -4.14 46.23 -9.55
CA ASN A 135 -4.71 47.58 -9.50
C ASN A 135 -5.73 47.83 -10.61
N CYS A 136 -5.47 47.36 -11.84
CA CYS A 136 -6.29 47.64 -13.03
C CYS A 136 -6.83 46.38 -13.73
N SER A 137 -6.53 45.19 -13.22
CA SER A 137 -6.95 43.88 -13.76
C SER A 137 -6.50 43.59 -15.21
N GLN A 138 -5.58 44.39 -15.75
CA GLN A 138 -4.98 44.18 -17.08
C GLN A 138 -3.84 43.18 -17.01
N ILE A 139 -3.69 42.35 -18.05
CA ILE A 139 -2.60 41.38 -18.17
C ILE A 139 -1.30 42.06 -18.63
N GLY A 140 -0.15 41.50 -18.24
CA GLY A 140 1.16 41.87 -18.80
C GLY A 140 2.03 42.78 -17.93
N HIS A 141 1.56 43.21 -16.75
CA HIS A 141 2.38 43.94 -15.78
C HIS A 141 2.00 43.63 -14.33
N PHE A 142 2.95 43.84 -13.41
CA PHE A 142 2.71 43.75 -11.97
C PHE A 142 2.21 45.10 -11.43
N ALA A 143 1.48 45.10 -10.32
CA ALA A 143 0.90 46.32 -9.72
C ALA A 143 1.93 47.44 -9.43
N ARG A 144 3.19 47.09 -9.20
CA ARG A 144 4.31 48.04 -9.04
C ARG A 144 4.73 48.79 -10.31
N ASN A 145 4.28 48.31 -11.47
CA ASN A 145 4.53 48.87 -12.80
C ASN A 145 3.21 49.37 -13.44
N CYS A 146 2.15 49.49 -12.65
CA CYS A 146 0.85 50.03 -13.08
C CYS A 146 0.83 51.55 -12.97
#